data_AF-A0A3N5T3Y2-F1
#
_entry.id   AF-A0A3N5T3Y2-F1
#
_cell.length_a   1.000
_cell.length_b   1.000
_cell.length_c   1.000
_cell.angle_alpha   90.00
_cell.angle_beta   90.00
_cell.angle_gamma   90.00
#
_symmetry.space_group_name_H-M   'P 1'
#
loop_
_entity.id
_entity.type
_entity.pdbx_description
1 polymer ?
#
loop_
_entity_poly.entity_id
_entity_poly.type
_entity_poly.pdbx_seq_one_letter_code
_entity_poly.pdbx_strand_id
1 'polypeptide(L)'
;MRMMTGKKRFLRLVVCLVILIPAVIDAGDSKKTIDSKDYEYVASKFSINYHLPTCKKAKRIQRENRVTFTSAEKAIRAGYSPCALCRPPVKDS
;
A
#
# COMPACT_ATOMS: atom_id res chain seq x y z
N MET A 1 24.47 4.53 23.05
CA MET A 1 23.60 5.69 23.36
C MET A 1 23.70 6.70 22.21
N ARG A 2 22.56 7.30 21.84
CA ARG A 2 22.27 8.56 21.09
C ARG A 2 23.45 9.53 20.87
N MET A 3 23.53 10.43 19.87
CA MET A 3 22.76 10.89 18.71
C MET A 3 23.56 12.09 18.12
N MET A 4 23.14 12.61 16.94
CA MET A 4 23.35 13.99 16.41
C MET A 4 24.73 14.27 15.75
N THR A 5 24.91 14.94 14.61
CA THR A 5 24.11 15.84 13.75
C THR A 5 24.84 16.01 12.40
N GLY A 6 24.12 16.24 11.30
CA GLY A 6 24.72 16.39 9.95
C GLY A 6 25.35 17.76 9.65
N LYS A 7 26.06 17.84 8.51
CA LYS A 7 26.11 18.99 7.57
C LYS A 7 27.17 18.76 6.46
N LYS A 8 26.68 18.77 5.22
CA LYS A 8 27.18 19.50 4.04
C LYS A 8 28.68 19.34 3.67
N ARG A 9 28.95 18.65 2.56
CA ARG A 9 30.15 18.88 1.74
C ARG A 9 29.74 19.37 0.36
N PHE A 10 29.43 20.66 0.33
CA PHE A 10 29.44 21.49 -0.87
C PHE A 10 30.89 21.59 -1.38
N LEU A 11 31.02 21.87 -2.68
CA LEU A 11 32.22 22.33 -3.37
C LEU A 11 33.08 21.26 -4.07
N ARG A 12 32.78 21.00 -5.35
CA ARG A 12 33.81 20.92 -6.40
C ARG A 12 33.35 21.65 -7.67
N LEU A 13 34.29 22.41 -8.21
CA LEU A 13 34.30 23.35 -9.34
C LEU A 13 33.64 22.83 -10.64
N VAL A 14 32.75 23.59 -11.29
CA VAL A 14 32.98 24.59 -12.38
C VAL A 14 33.15 23.96 -13.78
N VAL A 15 32.10 24.18 -14.60
CA VAL A 15 32.10 24.49 -16.05
C VAL A 15 32.44 23.38 -17.05
N CYS A 16 31.44 22.94 -17.83
CA CYS A 16 31.37 23.16 -19.29
C CYS A 16 30.19 22.38 -19.90
N LEU A 17 29.50 23.05 -20.84
CA LEU A 17 28.61 22.48 -21.85
C LEU A 17 27.17 22.13 -21.43
N VAL A 18 26.40 23.20 -21.24
CA VAL A 18 25.02 23.26 -21.72
C VAL A 18 25.03 22.97 -23.24
N ILE A 19 24.09 22.15 -23.73
CA ILE A 19 23.48 22.09 -25.10
C ILE A 19 23.36 20.63 -25.64
N LEU A 20 22.11 20.21 -25.88
CA LEU A 20 21.56 19.01 -26.57
C LEU A 20 21.31 17.71 -25.80
N ILE A 21 20.65 17.77 -24.63
CA ILE A 21 19.64 16.73 -24.33
C ILE A 21 18.34 17.46 -23.98
N PRO A 22 17.30 17.31 -24.83
CA PRO A 22 16.01 17.91 -24.55
C PRO A 22 15.42 17.25 -23.30
N ALA A 23 14.72 18.07 -22.54
CA ALA A 23 13.83 17.72 -21.45
C ALA A 23 13.34 16.26 -21.45
N VAL A 24 13.71 15.52 -20.40
CA VAL A 24 12.79 14.57 -19.76
C VAL A 24 12.94 14.69 -18.26
N ILE A 25 12.22 15.67 -17.72
CA ILE A 25 11.87 15.75 -16.31
C ILE A 25 10.87 14.61 -16.11
N ASP A 26 11.31 13.42 -15.69
CA ASP A 26 10.38 12.43 -15.15
C ASP A 26 10.06 12.85 -13.71
N ALA A 27 9.28 13.94 -13.62
CA ALA A 27 8.46 14.18 -12.46
C ALA A 27 7.41 13.08 -12.48
N GLY A 28 7.71 11.98 -11.79
CA GLY A 28 6.73 10.97 -11.45
C GLY A 28 5.61 11.63 -10.66
N ASP A 29 4.61 12.11 -11.39
CA ASP A 29 3.33 12.56 -10.90
C ASP A 29 2.63 11.32 -10.35
N SER A 30 2.91 10.99 -9.08
CA SER A 30 2.00 10.15 -8.31
C SER A 30 0.75 10.97 -8.05
N LYS A 31 -0.09 11.05 -9.08
CA LYS A 31 -1.49 11.45 -9.02
C LYS A 31 -2.18 10.49 -8.06
N LYS A 32 -2.09 10.77 -6.76
CA LYS A 32 -2.92 10.11 -5.75
C LYS A 32 -4.34 10.61 -5.98
N THR A 33 -5.04 9.96 -6.89
CA THR A 33 -6.47 10.13 -7.10
C THR A 33 -7.17 9.74 -5.83
N ILE A 34 -7.59 10.76 -5.07
CA ILE A 34 -8.44 10.62 -3.88
C ILE A 34 -9.83 10.23 -4.38
N ASP A 35 -10.05 8.94 -4.62
CA ASP A 35 -11.37 8.30 -4.71
C ASP A 35 -11.27 6.76 -4.79
N SER A 36 -10.07 6.18 -4.81
CA SER A 36 -9.89 4.78 -4.48
C SER A 36 -9.95 4.64 -2.96
N LYS A 37 -11.10 4.19 -2.43
CA LYS A 37 -11.08 3.56 -1.10
C LYS A 37 -10.07 2.42 -1.18
N ASP A 38 -8.88 2.64 -0.64
CA ASP A 38 -7.89 1.60 -0.40
C ASP A 38 -8.52 0.63 0.60
N TYR A 39 -9.35 -0.29 0.11
CA TYR A 39 -10.03 -1.26 0.94
C TYR A 39 -8.98 -2.24 1.45
N GLU A 40 -8.56 -2.04 2.70
CA GLU A 40 -7.78 -3.04 3.40
C GLU A 40 -8.71 -4.20 3.77
N TYR A 41 -8.55 -5.36 3.13
CA TYR A 41 -9.32 -6.55 3.48
C TYR A 41 -8.67 -7.25 4.66
N VAL A 42 -9.49 -7.77 5.56
CA VAL A 42 -9.05 -8.41 6.80
C VAL A 42 -9.50 -9.86 6.83
N ALA A 43 -8.57 -10.78 7.07
CA ALA A 43 -8.83 -12.19 7.27
C ALA A 43 -8.23 -12.68 8.59
N SER A 44 -8.52 -13.92 8.97
CA SER A 44 -7.96 -14.59 10.14
C SER A 44 -7.08 -15.74 9.69
N LYS A 45 -5.93 -15.97 10.33
CA LYS A 45 -5.07 -17.14 10.09
C LYS A 45 -5.81 -18.49 10.22
N PHE A 46 -6.89 -18.52 10.99
CA PHE A 46 -7.67 -19.73 11.28
C PHE A 46 -8.98 -19.83 10.49
N SER A 47 -9.29 -18.87 9.61
CA SER A 47 -10.52 -18.89 8.82
C SER A 47 -10.22 -18.68 7.35
N ILE A 48 -10.95 -19.39 6.50
CA ILE A 48 -10.83 -19.23 5.05
C ILE A 48 -11.46 -17.94 4.52
N ASN A 49 -12.10 -17.12 5.36
CA ASN A 49 -12.84 -15.95 4.86
C ASN A 49 -12.07 -14.64 5.04
N TYR A 50 -12.10 -13.79 4.02
CA TYR A 50 -11.72 -12.38 4.14
C TYR A 50 -12.95 -11.47 4.28
N HIS A 51 -12.73 -10.30 4.86
CA HIS A 51 -13.77 -9.39 5.32
C HIS A 51 -13.42 -7.93 5.00
N LEU A 52 -14.44 -7.08 4.92
CA LEU A 52 -14.26 -5.64 5.08
C LEU A 52 -13.90 -5.29 6.55
N PRO A 53 -13.11 -4.23 6.82
CA PRO A 53 -12.77 -3.77 8.18
C PRO A 53 -14.00 -3.46 9.03
N THR A 54 -15.11 -3.08 8.38
CA THR A 54 -16.39 -2.76 9.02
C THR A 54 -17.17 -3.99 9.46
N CYS A 55 -16.80 -5.20 9.03
CA CYS A 55 -17.50 -6.44 9.34
C CYS A 55 -17.43 -6.79 10.84
N LYS A 56 -18.57 -7.23 11.41
CA LYS A 56 -18.63 -7.71 12.80
C LYS A 56 -17.67 -8.86 13.08
N LYS A 57 -17.45 -9.77 12.11
CA LYS A 57 -16.46 -10.86 12.24
C LYS A 57 -15.04 -10.32 12.23
N ALA A 58 -14.72 -9.39 11.33
CA ALA A 58 -13.40 -8.75 11.26
C ALA A 58 -13.00 -8.05 12.57
N LYS A 59 -13.95 -7.32 13.19
CA LYS A 59 -13.73 -6.65 14.47
C LYS A 59 -13.42 -7.60 15.64
N ARG A 60 -13.82 -8.87 15.53
CA ARG A 60 -13.57 -9.91 16.54
C ARG A 60 -12.28 -10.69 16.31
N ILE A 61 -11.61 -10.49 15.17
CA ILE A 61 -10.32 -11.12 14.90
C ILE A 61 -9.29 -10.47 15.80
N GLN A 62 -8.66 -11.29 16.64
CA GLN A 62 -7.53 -10.89 17.48
C GLN A 62 -6.39 -10.34 16.61
N ARG A 63 -5.68 -9.32 17.09
CA ARG A 63 -4.65 -8.64 16.30
C ARG A 63 -3.56 -9.59 15.83
N GLU A 64 -3.21 -10.56 16.66
CA GLU A 64 -2.16 -11.55 16.44
C GLU A 64 -2.53 -12.56 15.34
N ASN A 65 -3.83 -12.74 15.11
CA ASN A 65 -4.40 -13.65 14.12
C ASN A 65 -4.86 -12.93 12.86
N ARG A 66 -4.72 -11.61 12.81
CA ARG A 66 -5.16 -10.79 11.68
C ARG A 66 -4.19 -10.94 10.51
N VAL A 67 -4.75 -11.17 9.33
CA VAL A 67 -4.06 -11.10 8.04
C VAL A 67 -4.72 -10.00 7.24
N THR A 68 -3.95 -9.16 6.57
CA THR A 68 -4.48 -8.03 5.80
C THR A 68 -4.06 -8.14 4.34
N PHE A 69 -4.97 -7.75 3.44
CA PHE A 69 -4.74 -7.75 2.00
C PHE A 69 -5.05 -6.38 1.42
N THR A 70 -4.21 -5.95 0.48
CA THR A 70 -4.38 -4.70 -0.26
C THR A 70 -5.37 -4.82 -1.42
N SER A 71 -5.76 -6.04 -1.79
CA SER A 71 -6.73 -6.31 -2.85
C SER A 71 -7.48 -7.62 -2.58
N ALA A 72 -8.74 -7.69 -3.02
CA ALA A 72 -9.58 -8.88 -2.96
C ALA A 72 -8.94 -10.03 -3.76
N GLU A 73 -8.33 -9.71 -4.90
CA GLU A 73 -7.66 -10.68 -5.76
C GLU A 73 -6.45 -11.33 -5.08
N LYS A 74 -5.70 -10.57 -4.25
CA LYS A 74 -4.61 -11.13 -3.44
C LYS A 74 -5.16 -12.06 -2.36
N ALA A 75 -6.26 -11.70 -1.70
CA ALA A 75 -6.91 -12.57 -0.73
C ALA A 75 -7.36 -13.89 -1.36
N ILE A 76 -8.00 -13.83 -2.53
CA ILE A 76 -8.47 -15.00 -3.28
C ILE A 76 -7.30 -15.87 -3.74
N ARG A 77 -6.24 -15.27 -4.30
CA ARG A 77 -5.02 -16.02 -4.67
C ARG A 77 -4.33 -16.66 -3.48
N ALA A 78 -4.45 -16.06 -2.29
CA ALA A 78 -3.96 -16.65 -1.04
C ALA A 78 -4.88 -17.75 -0.46
N GLY A 79 -5.97 -18.10 -1.15
CA GLY A 79 -6.90 -19.17 -0.75
C GLY A 79 -8.06 -18.71 0.14
N TYR A 80 -8.30 -17.40 0.26
CA TYR A 80 -9.40 -16.88 1.06
C TYR A 80 -10.65 -16.60 0.21
N SER A 81 -11.82 -16.89 0.77
CA SER A 81 -13.14 -16.67 0.17
C SER A 81 -13.83 -15.42 0.72
N PRO A 82 -14.69 -14.76 -0.05
CA PRO A 82 -15.42 -13.59 0.41
C PRO A 82 -16.40 -13.98 1.52
N CYS A 83 -16.41 -13.22 2.60
CA CYS A 83 -17.37 -13.45 3.67
C CYS A 83 -18.82 -13.19 3.21
N ALA A 84 -19.70 -14.17 3.36
CA ALA A 84 -21.11 -14.06 3.01
C ALA A 84 -21.89 -12.96 3.78
N LEU A 85 -21.39 -12.51 4.94
CA LEU A 85 -22.05 -11.48 5.77
C LEU A 85 -21.75 -10.06 5.30
N CYS A 86 -20.48 -9.72 5.07
CA CYS A 86 -20.10 -8.38 4.62
C CYS A 86 -19.93 -8.29 3.10
N ARG A 87 -20.01 -9.42 2.39
CA ARG A 87 -19.96 -9.53 0.92
C ARG A 87 -18.92 -8.59 0.31
N PRO A 88 -17.63 -8.71 0.71
CA PRO A 88 -16.59 -7.90 0.11
C PRO A 88 -16.52 -8.20 -1.40
N PRO A 89 -16.11 -7.23 -2.23
CA PRO A 89 -15.93 -7.46 -3.66
C PRO A 89 -14.85 -8.52 -3.91
N VAL A 90 -14.90 -9.14 -5.10
CA VAL A 90 -13.96 -10.17 -5.55
C VAL A 90 -12.87 -9.63 -6.49
N LYS A 91 -13.10 -8.44 -7.04
CA LYS A 91 -12.17 -7.69 -7.86
C LYS A 91 -12.25 -6.23 -7.43
N ASP A 92 -11.11 -5.60 -7.21
CA ASP A 92 -11.04 -4.18 -6.95
C ASP A 92 -11.14 -3.49 -8.33
N SER A 93 -12.26 -2.81 -8.57
CA SER A 93 -12.57 -2.13 -9.83
C SER A 93 -11.92 -0.77 -9.93
#